data_AF-A0A1S2IDL9-F1
#
_entry.id   AF-A0A1S2IDL9-F1
#
_cell.length_a   1.000
_cell.length_b   1.000
_cell.length_c   1.000
_cell.angle_alpha   90.00
_cell.angle_beta   90.00
_cell.angle_gamma   90.00
#
_symmetry.space_group_name_H-M   'P 1'
#
loop_
_entity.id
_entity.type
_entity.pdbx_description
1 polymer ?
#
loop_
_entity_poly.entity_id
_entity_poly.type
_entity_poly.pdbx_seq_one_letter_code
_entity_poly.pdbx_strand_id
1 'polypeptide(L)'
;MTETDTDASTDFDILIGHDPETWVALPTSWPHDGHRAPRSWIKATVRTVAERSEVSTRASRSWLTEVLSALARWSPEDERRYLYLPDIATPPSLLRVQYGFVEGDRDVALRAMVFDSDVAAVEPPVVEQVEASGLGQGLRGVRYAVLEGDAGLHATLVYAFRAEPYDLRVTCQIGGPEGVLGMLDEVDVFVDGISVVPAA
;
A
#
# COMPACT_ATOMS: atom_id res chain seq x y z
N MET A 1 31.89 29.86 -24.60
CA MET A 1 31.81 29.79 -23.14
C MET A 1 30.77 28.72 -22.86
N THR A 2 31.25 27.51 -22.64
CA THR A 2 30.45 26.29 -22.47
C THR A 2 30.16 26.13 -20.99
N GLU A 3 28.93 26.44 -20.57
CA GLU A 3 28.40 26.00 -19.28
C GLU A 3 27.76 24.64 -19.52
N THR A 4 28.49 23.61 -19.11
CA THR A 4 28.00 22.24 -18.99
C THR A 4 27.26 22.18 -17.67
N ASP A 5 25.98 22.56 -17.67
CA ASP A 5 25.10 22.32 -16.53
C ASP A 5 24.81 20.81 -16.52
N THR A 6 25.66 20.08 -15.81
CA THR A 6 25.45 18.66 -15.55
C THR A 6 24.48 18.62 -14.39
N ASP A 7 23.20 18.65 -14.73
CA ASP A 7 22.09 18.43 -13.80
C ASP A 7 22.32 17.06 -13.18
N ALA A 8 22.94 17.03 -12.01
CA ALA A 8 23.11 15.83 -11.23
C ALA A 8 21.70 15.49 -10.72
N SER A 9 20.95 14.72 -11.52
CA SER A 9 19.75 14.01 -11.08
C SER A 9 20.13 13.27 -9.81
N THR A 10 19.81 13.88 -8.67
CA THR A 10 19.90 13.18 -7.41
C THR A 10 18.75 12.21 -7.47
N ASP A 11 19.05 10.94 -7.73
CA ASP A 11 18.03 9.90 -7.66
C ASP A 11 17.56 9.80 -6.21
N PHE A 12 16.27 9.49 -6.00
CA PHE A 12 15.67 9.35 -4.68
C PHE A 12 15.04 7.96 -4.55
N ASP A 13 15.20 7.36 -3.38
CA ASP A 13 14.60 6.10 -3.00
C ASP A 13 13.43 6.32 -2.03
N ILE A 14 12.41 5.46 -2.15
CA ILE A 14 11.31 5.38 -1.19
C ILE A 14 11.59 4.19 -0.27
N LEU A 15 11.91 4.47 0.99
CA LEU A 15 12.06 3.45 2.03
C LEU A 15 10.72 3.23 2.73
N ILE A 16 10.36 1.96 2.92
CA ILE A 16 9.09 1.55 3.55
C ILE A 16 9.41 0.60 4.71
N GLY A 17 9.53 1.18 5.91
CA GLY A 17 9.56 0.44 7.16
C GLY A 17 8.19 -0.16 7.46
N HIS A 18 8.15 -1.45 7.73
CA HIS A 18 6.93 -2.16 8.11
C HIS A 18 7.28 -3.31 9.06
N ASP A 19 6.31 -3.74 9.85
CA ASP A 19 6.43 -4.95 10.65
C ASP A 19 6.19 -6.20 9.78
N PRO A 20 7.19 -7.06 9.56
CA PRO A 20 7.05 -8.26 8.73
C PRO A 20 6.19 -9.35 9.41
N GLU A 21 5.91 -9.23 10.71
CA GLU A 21 5.02 -10.15 11.43
C GLU A 21 3.54 -9.88 11.12
N THR A 22 3.20 -8.71 10.57
CA THR A 22 1.84 -8.31 10.24
C THR A 22 1.68 -8.00 8.75
N TRP A 23 2.64 -7.30 8.16
CA TRP A 23 2.64 -6.87 6.77
C TRP A 23 3.51 -7.78 5.89
N VAL A 24 2.92 -8.30 4.82
CA VAL A 24 3.63 -9.09 3.81
C VAL A 24 3.88 -8.22 2.58
N ALA A 25 5.14 -7.85 2.34
CA ALA A 25 5.55 -7.18 1.12
C ALA A 25 5.32 -8.09 -0.11
N LEU A 26 4.63 -7.55 -1.13
CA LEU A 26 4.41 -8.24 -2.39
C LEU A 26 5.57 -7.97 -3.35
N PRO A 27 6.23 -9.00 -3.89
CA PRO A 27 7.36 -8.84 -4.80
C PRO A 27 6.95 -8.07 -6.07
N THR A 28 7.81 -7.12 -6.50
CA THR A 28 7.65 -6.37 -7.76
C THR A 28 8.45 -6.98 -8.91
N SER A 29 9.36 -7.89 -8.62
CA SER A 29 10.18 -8.59 -9.62
C SER A 29 10.73 -9.90 -9.04
N TRP A 30 11.34 -10.71 -9.89
CA TRP A 30 12.02 -11.96 -9.50
C TRP A 30 13.44 -11.96 -10.04
N PRO A 31 14.44 -12.44 -9.28
CA PRO A 31 14.36 -13.04 -7.95
C PRO A 31 14.08 -12.02 -6.83
N HIS A 32 13.48 -12.48 -5.72
CA HIS A 32 13.17 -11.65 -4.55
C HIS A 32 13.40 -12.46 -3.27
N ASP A 33 14.13 -11.90 -2.30
CA ASP A 33 14.40 -12.50 -0.97
C ASP A 33 14.81 -13.99 -1.02
N GLY A 34 15.74 -14.32 -1.93
CA GLY A 34 16.23 -15.70 -2.09
C GLY A 34 15.27 -16.63 -2.86
N HIS A 35 14.10 -16.14 -3.27
CA HIS A 35 13.15 -16.86 -4.10
C HIS A 35 13.32 -16.52 -5.58
N ARG A 36 13.55 -17.55 -6.40
CA ARG A 36 13.73 -17.39 -7.86
C ARG A 36 12.42 -17.21 -8.63
N ALA A 37 11.29 -17.58 -8.04
CA ALA A 37 10.00 -17.61 -8.71
C ALA A 37 8.84 -17.54 -7.69
N PRO A 38 7.65 -17.06 -8.12
CA PRO A 38 6.46 -16.90 -7.27
C PRO A 38 6.14 -18.10 -6.41
N ARG A 39 6.13 -19.30 -7.01
CA ARG A 39 5.74 -20.54 -6.32
C ARG A 39 6.53 -20.79 -5.03
N SER A 40 7.83 -20.47 -5.03
CA SER A 40 8.68 -20.72 -3.86
C SER A 40 8.43 -19.71 -2.73
N TRP A 41 8.21 -18.44 -3.07
CA TRP A 41 7.85 -17.38 -2.14
C TRP A 41 6.46 -17.62 -1.55
N ILE A 42 5.44 -17.89 -2.37
CA ILE A 42 4.07 -18.18 -1.91
C ILE A 42 4.06 -19.32 -0.88
N LYS A 43 4.79 -20.41 -1.15
CA LYS A 43 4.89 -21.53 -0.21
C LYS A 43 5.52 -21.13 1.12
N ALA A 44 6.55 -20.28 1.09
CA ALA A 44 7.22 -19.79 2.29
C ALA A 44 6.30 -18.84 3.06
N THR A 45 5.69 -17.85 2.41
CA THR A 45 4.74 -16.90 2.99
C THR A 45 3.56 -17.61 3.66
N VAL A 46 2.90 -18.54 2.96
CA VAL A 46 1.78 -19.31 3.54
C VAL A 46 2.21 -20.08 4.79
N ARG A 47 3.42 -20.65 4.78
CA ARG A 47 3.96 -21.34 5.96
C ARG A 47 4.18 -20.36 7.11
N THR A 48 4.85 -19.24 6.88
CA THR A 48 5.14 -18.23 7.91
C THR A 48 3.85 -17.69 8.54
N VAL A 49 2.87 -17.31 7.73
CA VAL A 49 1.57 -16.82 8.22
C VAL A 49 0.86 -17.93 9.02
N ALA A 50 0.85 -19.16 8.52
CA ALA A 50 0.24 -20.28 9.23
C ALA A 50 0.90 -20.64 10.56
N GLU A 51 2.21 -20.37 10.72
CA GLU A 51 2.97 -20.63 11.95
C GLU A 51 2.65 -19.61 13.05
N ARG A 52 2.34 -18.35 12.68
CA ARG A 52 1.94 -17.29 13.62
C ARG A 52 0.44 -17.22 13.89
N SER A 53 -0.38 -17.88 13.09
CA SER A 53 -1.85 -17.87 13.25
C SER A 53 -2.31 -18.77 14.39
N GLU A 54 -3.35 -18.38 15.13
CA GLU A 54 -3.93 -19.21 16.18
C GLU A 54 -4.52 -20.52 15.62
N VAL A 55 -5.22 -20.42 14.49
CA VAL A 55 -5.87 -21.56 13.82
C VAL A 55 -5.49 -21.59 12.35
N SER A 56 -4.82 -22.67 11.94
CA SER A 56 -4.47 -22.89 10.53
C SER A 56 -5.10 -24.17 9.99
N THR A 57 -5.99 -24.03 9.01
CA THR A 57 -6.66 -25.15 8.34
C THR A 57 -6.13 -25.36 6.92
N ARG A 58 -6.35 -26.55 6.36
CA ARG A 58 -6.03 -26.82 4.94
C ARG A 58 -6.76 -25.85 4.01
N ALA A 59 -8.00 -25.49 4.32
CA ALA A 59 -8.79 -24.56 3.53
C ALA A 59 -8.18 -23.14 3.54
N SER A 60 -7.86 -22.60 4.73
CA SER A 60 -7.22 -21.28 4.86
C SER A 60 -5.88 -21.19 4.11
N ARG A 61 -5.05 -22.24 4.18
CA ARG A 61 -3.79 -22.33 3.43
C ARG A 61 -3.98 -22.38 1.91
N SER A 62 -4.98 -23.13 1.45
CA SER A 62 -5.31 -23.23 0.02
C SER A 62 -5.79 -21.89 -0.51
N TRP A 63 -6.70 -21.26 0.22
CA TRP A 63 -7.24 -19.96 -0.13
C TRP A 63 -6.17 -18.86 -0.17
N LEU A 64 -5.30 -18.78 0.85
CA LEU A 64 -4.18 -17.82 0.82
C LEU A 64 -3.21 -18.09 -0.33
N THR A 65 -2.97 -19.36 -0.67
CA THR A 65 -2.16 -19.72 -1.85
C THR A 65 -2.77 -19.17 -3.14
N GLU A 66 -4.09 -19.23 -3.29
CA GLU A 66 -4.81 -18.70 -4.45
C GLU A 66 -4.74 -17.16 -4.50
N VAL A 67 -4.96 -16.49 -3.37
CA VAL A 67 -4.85 -15.02 -3.25
C VAL A 67 -3.45 -14.55 -3.64
N LEU A 68 -2.41 -15.13 -3.05
CA LEU A 68 -1.02 -14.76 -3.36
C LEU A 68 -0.65 -15.11 -4.81
N SER A 69 -1.19 -16.19 -5.37
CA SER A 69 -1.00 -16.55 -6.78
C SER A 69 -1.63 -15.52 -7.72
N ALA A 70 -2.79 -14.98 -7.36
CA ALA A 70 -3.43 -13.93 -8.13
C ALA A 70 -2.62 -12.62 -8.08
N LEU A 71 -2.19 -12.23 -6.88
CA LEU A 71 -1.43 -10.99 -6.66
C LEU A 71 -0.03 -11.03 -7.28
N ALA A 72 0.65 -12.17 -7.25
CA ALA A 72 1.98 -12.32 -7.84
C ALA A 72 2.00 -12.22 -9.38
N ARG A 73 0.83 -12.25 -10.05
CA ARG A 73 0.72 -12.00 -11.50
C ARG A 73 0.68 -10.51 -11.85
N TRP A 74 0.26 -9.68 -10.91
CA TRP A 74 0.21 -8.24 -11.08
C TRP A 74 1.51 -7.66 -10.51
N SER A 75 2.20 -6.80 -11.26
CA SER A 75 3.46 -6.21 -10.82
C SER A 75 3.70 -4.83 -11.46
N PRO A 76 3.00 -3.79 -10.98
CA PRO A 76 3.22 -2.43 -11.47
C PRO A 76 4.58 -1.88 -11.02
N GLU A 77 5.19 -1.04 -11.85
CA GLU A 77 6.54 -0.50 -11.63
C GLU A 77 6.55 0.67 -10.64
N ASP A 78 5.51 1.51 -10.71
CA ASP A 78 5.27 2.76 -9.98
C ASP A 78 4.53 2.56 -8.64
N GLU A 79 4.54 1.33 -8.13
CA GLU A 79 3.78 0.94 -6.96
C GLU A 79 4.52 -0.09 -6.12
N ARG A 80 4.35 0.02 -4.80
CA ARG A 80 4.69 -1.02 -3.83
C ARG A 80 3.42 -1.50 -3.16
N ARG A 81 3.34 -2.80 -2.87
CA ARG A 81 2.14 -3.41 -2.31
C ARG A 81 2.47 -4.25 -1.09
N TYR A 82 1.54 -4.23 -0.15
CA TYR A 82 1.65 -4.94 1.11
C TYR A 82 0.30 -5.56 1.44
N LEU A 83 0.31 -6.76 2.01
CA LEU A 83 -0.88 -7.36 2.59
C LEU A 83 -0.80 -7.28 4.11
N TYR A 84 -1.79 -6.65 4.73
CA TYR A 84 -2.03 -6.82 6.15
C TYR A 84 -2.59 -8.22 6.36
N LEU A 85 -1.81 -9.09 7.00
CA LEU A 85 -2.15 -10.50 7.17
C LEU A 85 -1.54 -11.05 8.48
N PRO A 86 -2.00 -10.57 9.65
CA PRO A 86 -1.54 -11.09 10.94
C PRO A 86 -1.96 -12.55 11.15
N ASP A 87 -3.16 -12.93 10.68
CA ASP A 87 -3.74 -14.27 10.82
C ASP A 87 -4.23 -14.81 9.46
N ILE A 88 -3.94 -16.09 9.18
CA ILE A 88 -4.37 -16.83 7.97
C ILE A 88 -5.89 -17.04 7.89
N ALA A 89 -6.60 -16.94 9.01
CA ALA A 89 -8.05 -17.10 9.08
C ALA A 89 -8.81 -15.81 8.72
N THR A 90 -8.14 -14.66 8.67
CA THR A 90 -8.74 -13.35 8.40
C THR A 90 -8.50 -12.94 6.95
N PRO A 91 -9.49 -12.35 6.25
CA PRO A 91 -9.24 -11.77 4.94
C PRO A 91 -8.16 -10.66 4.98
N PRO A 92 -7.17 -10.64 4.05
CA PRO A 92 -6.14 -9.62 4.09
C PRO A 92 -6.67 -8.29 3.56
N SER A 93 -6.09 -7.22 4.07
CA SER A 93 -6.24 -5.87 3.50
C SER A 93 -5.06 -5.58 2.58
N LEU A 94 -5.34 -5.14 1.36
CA LEU A 94 -4.31 -4.76 0.39
C LEU A 94 -3.98 -3.28 0.56
N LEU A 95 -2.73 -3.01 0.91
CA LEU A 95 -2.15 -1.67 0.93
C LEU A 95 -1.30 -1.44 -0.33
N ARG A 96 -1.47 -0.28 -0.96
CA ARG A 96 -0.72 0.17 -2.14
C ARG A 96 -0.06 1.50 -1.80
N VAL A 97 1.24 1.62 -2.07
CA VAL A 97 1.98 2.88 -2.07
C VAL A 97 2.30 3.20 -3.53
N GLN A 98 1.61 4.18 -4.08
CA GLN A 98 1.80 4.67 -5.44
C GLN A 98 2.56 6.00 -5.36
N TYR A 99 3.43 6.27 -6.33
CA TYR A 99 4.23 7.49 -6.31
C TYR A 99 4.47 8.01 -7.73
N GLY A 100 4.54 9.32 -7.86
CA GLY A 100 4.85 10.03 -9.09
C GLY A 100 5.62 11.30 -8.80
N PHE A 101 6.28 11.88 -9.80
CA PHE A 101 6.95 13.16 -9.62
C PHE A 101 5.95 14.26 -9.28
N VAL A 102 6.39 15.19 -8.44
CA VAL A 102 5.61 16.36 -8.06
C VAL A 102 5.19 17.15 -9.30
N GLU A 103 3.90 17.43 -9.41
CA GLU A 103 3.33 18.30 -10.43
C GLU A 103 2.39 19.34 -9.81
N GLY A 104 2.44 20.57 -10.35
CA GLY A 104 1.49 21.64 -10.01
C GLY A 104 1.44 22.04 -8.53
N ASP A 105 0.30 22.64 -8.16
CA ASP A 105 0.04 23.10 -6.79
C ASP A 105 -0.17 21.92 -5.83
N ARG A 106 0.50 21.98 -4.68
CA ARG A 106 0.49 20.91 -3.67
C ARG A 106 -0.92 20.58 -3.20
N ASP A 107 -1.69 21.59 -2.80
CA ASP A 107 -2.98 21.37 -2.16
C ASP A 107 -4.04 20.88 -3.15
N VAL A 108 -3.92 21.26 -4.43
CA VAL A 108 -4.73 20.72 -5.51
C VAL A 108 -4.35 19.26 -5.79
N ALA A 109 -3.06 18.95 -5.93
CA ALA A 109 -2.56 17.61 -6.22
C ALA A 109 -2.91 16.60 -5.12
N LEU A 110 -2.64 16.94 -3.85
CA LEU A 110 -2.93 16.05 -2.72
C LEU A 110 -4.43 15.75 -2.59
N ARG A 111 -5.29 16.76 -2.76
CA ARG A 111 -6.74 16.53 -2.77
C ARG A 111 -7.14 15.62 -3.93
N ALA A 112 -6.64 15.88 -5.14
CA ALA A 112 -6.94 15.05 -6.30
C ALA A 112 -6.57 13.58 -6.05
N MET A 113 -5.42 13.29 -5.42
CA MET A 113 -5.03 11.92 -5.05
C MET A 113 -5.97 11.25 -4.05
N VAL A 114 -6.49 11.98 -3.05
CA VAL A 114 -7.50 11.44 -2.11
C VAL A 114 -8.82 11.15 -2.83
N PHE A 115 -9.21 11.98 -3.80
CA PHE A 115 -10.42 11.82 -4.59
C PHE A 115 -10.28 10.87 -5.80
N ASP A 116 -9.08 10.46 -6.15
CA ASP A 116 -8.83 9.55 -7.27
C ASP A 116 -9.33 8.12 -6.98
N SER A 117 -10.02 7.52 -7.95
CA SER A 117 -10.43 6.11 -7.95
C SER A 117 -11.16 5.76 -9.24
N ASP A 118 -10.97 4.53 -9.71
CA ASP A 118 -11.76 3.93 -10.81
C ASP A 118 -13.23 3.65 -10.41
N VAL A 119 -13.52 3.60 -9.10
CA VAL A 119 -14.87 3.35 -8.57
C VAL A 119 -15.40 4.60 -7.90
N ALA A 120 -16.60 5.01 -8.34
CA ALA A 120 -17.30 6.14 -7.75
C ALA A 120 -17.60 5.87 -6.27
N ALA A 121 -17.24 6.84 -5.43
CA ALA A 121 -17.62 6.79 -4.03
C ALA A 121 -19.12 7.07 -3.88
N VAL A 122 -19.75 6.46 -2.87
CA VAL A 122 -21.16 6.69 -2.51
C VAL A 122 -21.37 8.15 -2.09
N GLU A 123 -20.38 8.74 -1.43
CA GLU A 123 -20.31 10.15 -1.10
C GLU A 123 -18.85 10.64 -1.16
N PRO A 124 -18.60 11.96 -1.32
CA PRO A 124 -17.26 12.50 -1.27
C PRO A 124 -16.59 12.19 0.09
N PRO A 125 -15.34 11.67 0.12
CA PRO A 125 -14.64 11.43 1.37
C PRO A 125 -14.45 12.74 2.15
N VAL A 126 -14.66 12.69 3.46
CA VAL A 126 -14.21 13.75 4.37
C VAL A 126 -12.69 13.69 4.44
N VAL A 127 -12.04 14.83 4.20
CA VAL A 127 -10.58 14.94 4.15
C VAL A 127 -10.07 15.65 5.39
N GLU A 128 -9.08 15.05 6.03
CA GLU A 128 -8.44 15.53 7.25
C GLU A 128 -6.95 15.74 7.01
N GLN A 129 -6.34 16.66 7.78
CA GLN A 129 -4.89 16.82 7.80
C GLN A 129 -4.26 15.74 8.68
N VAL A 130 -3.12 15.22 8.23
CA VAL A 130 -2.31 14.24 8.96
C VAL A 130 -0.83 14.59 8.82
N GLU A 131 -0.01 14.09 9.73
CA GLU A 131 1.45 14.24 9.69
C GLU A 131 2.10 12.87 9.86
N ALA A 132 3.12 12.60 9.05
CA ALA A 132 3.93 11.38 9.13
C ALA A 132 5.41 11.76 9.22
N SER A 133 6.16 11.08 10.08
CA SER A 133 7.53 11.46 10.45
C SER A 133 8.48 11.59 9.25
N GLY A 134 8.38 10.68 8.28
CA GLY A 134 9.22 10.67 7.08
C GLY A 134 8.63 11.35 5.84
N LEU A 135 7.36 11.79 5.89
CA LEU A 135 6.66 12.39 4.75
C LEU A 135 6.12 13.82 5.01
N GLY A 136 6.17 14.28 6.26
CA GLY A 136 5.64 15.57 6.68
C GLY A 136 4.11 15.64 6.65
N GLN A 137 3.59 16.83 6.35
CA GLN A 137 2.15 17.09 6.34
C GLN A 137 1.49 16.50 5.08
N GLY A 138 0.34 15.85 5.26
CA GLY A 138 -0.44 15.23 4.20
C GLY A 138 -1.95 15.35 4.43
N LEU A 139 -2.70 14.61 3.62
CA LEU A 139 -4.15 14.50 3.71
C LEU A 139 -4.54 13.04 3.86
N ARG A 140 -5.59 12.77 4.64
CA ARG A 140 -6.22 11.45 4.79
C ARG A 140 -7.71 11.55 4.53
N GLY A 141 -8.30 10.50 3.97
CA GLY A 141 -9.75 10.35 3.90
C GLY A 141 -10.17 8.88 3.91
N VAL A 142 -11.45 8.65 4.19
CA VAL A 142 -12.09 7.32 4.07
C VAL A 142 -13.07 7.36 2.92
N ARG A 143 -12.89 6.46 1.96
CA ARG A 143 -13.79 6.31 0.81
C ARG A 143 -14.69 5.11 1.01
N TYR A 144 -15.97 5.28 0.70
CA TYR A 144 -16.95 4.19 0.66
C TYR A 144 -17.46 3.99 -0.75
N ALA A 145 -17.43 2.77 -1.27
CA ALA A 145 -17.86 2.44 -2.62
C ALA A 145 -18.60 1.09 -2.65
N VAL A 146 -19.50 0.91 -3.61
CA VAL A 146 -20.13 -0.38 -3.90
C VAL A 146 -19.45 -0.97 -5.13
N LEU A 147 -18.91 -2.18 -5.02
CA LEU A 147 -18.23 -2.85 -6.12
C LEU A 147 -19.25 -3.56 -7.01
N GLU A 148 -19.03 -3.56 -8.33
CA GLU A 148 -19.91 -4.25 -9.26
C GLU A 148 -19.95 -5.76 -8.95
N GLY A 149 -21.14 -6.32 -8.79
CA GLY A 149 -21.33 -7.73 -8.41
C GLY A 149 -21.27 -8.02 -6.92
N ASP A 150 -21.06 -7.01 -6.07
CA ASP A 150 -21.15 -7.10 -4.61
C ASP A 150 -22.21 -6.12 -4.08
N ALA A 151 -23.05 -6.59 -3.16
CA ALA A 151 -24.02 -5.72 -2.48
C ALA A 151 -23.42 -4.99 -1.27
N GLY A 152 -22.19 -5.35 -0.87
CA GLY A 152 -21.48 -4.78 0.25
C GLY A 152 -20.93 -3.38 -0.03
N LEU A 153 -20.91 -2.56 1.03
CA LEU A 153 -20.16 -1.31 1.04
C LEU A 153 -18.69 -1.63 1.37
N HIS A 154 -17.77 -1.12 0.56
CA HIS A 154 -16.34 -1.28 0.74
C HIS A 154 -15.69 0.03 1.17
N ALA A 155 -14.91 -0.03 2.24
CA ALA A 155 -14.12 1.07 2.77
C ALA A 155 -12.68 0.99 2.28
N THR A 156 -12.13 2.15 1.89
CA THR A 156 -10.72 2.32 1.55
C THR A 156 -10.18 3.53 2.28
N LEU A 157 -9.12 3.34 3.06
CA LEU A 157 -8.33 4.46 3.58
C LEU A 157 -7.44 4.99 2.46
N VAL A 158 -7.38 6.31 2.33
CA VAL A 158 -6.54 6.98 1.34
C VAL A 158 -5.74 8.08 2.01
N TYR A 159 -4.43 8.07 1.78
CA TYR A 159 -3.50 9.09 2.22
C TYR A 159 -2.80 9.70 1.02
N ALA A 160 -2.46 10.98 1.13
CA ALA A 160 -1.75 11.73 0.11
C ALA A 160 -0.69 12.61 0.76
N PHE A 161 0.56 12.48 0.32
CA PHE A 161 1.69 13.26 0.81
C PHE A 161 2.50 13.84 -0.34
N ARG A 162 3.14 14.99 -0.10
CA ARG A 162 4.19 15.52 -0.96
C ARG A 162 5.49 15.47 -0.20
N ALA A 163 6.39 14.60 -0.62
CA ALA A 163 7.73 14.45 -0.09
C ALA A 163 8.69 14.49 -1.28
N GLU A 164 9.24 15.68 -1.54
CA GLU A 164 9.99 15.95 -2.77
C GLU A 164 11.13 14.94 -2.98
N PRO A 165 11.29 14.42 -4.21
CA PRO A 165 10.67 14.89 -5.47
C PRO A 165 9.31 14.24 -5.80
N TYR A 166 8.70 13.49 -4.87
CA TYR A 166 7.52 12.68 -5.13
C TYR A 166 6.23 13.19 -4.47
N ASP A 167 5.13 13.01 -5.18
CA ASP A 167 3.80 12.91 -4.61
C ASP A 167 3.49 11.42 -4.38
N LEU A 168 3.05 11.07 -3.16
CA LEU A 168 2.75 9.70 -2.75
C LEU A 168 1.27 9.57 -2.43
N ARG A 169 0.67 8.47 -2.89
CA ARG A 169 -0.68 8.05 -2.55
C ARG A 169 -0.64 6.67 -1.91
N VAL A 170 -1.12 6.58 -0.67
CA VAL A 170 -1.25 5.30 0.03
C VAL A 170 -2.73 4.94 0.09
N THR A 171 -3.09 3.75 -0.38
CA THR A 171 -4.46 3.22 -0.24
C THR A 171 -4.46 1.91 0.51
N CYS A 172 -5.43 1.68 1.39
CA CYS A 172 -5.63 0.40 2.06
C CYS A 172 -7.08 -0.06 1.92
N GLN A 173 -7.30 -1.18 1.23
CA GLN A 173 -8.62 -1.79 1.05
C GLN A 173 -9.00 -2.63 2.27
N ILE A 174 -10.04 -2.22 2.99
CA ILE A 174 -10.38 -2.80 4.29
C ILE A 174 -11.43 -3.91 4.17
N GLY A 175 -12.34 -3.80 3.21
CA GLY A 175 -13.59 -4.56 3.20
C GLY A 175 -14.71 -3.67 3.76
N GLY A 176 -15.52 -4.17 4.70
CA GLY A 176 -16.67 -3.43 5.22
C GLY A 176 -16.31 -2.20 6.09
N PRO A 177 -17.27 -1.26 6.30
CA PRO A 177 -17.06 -0.07 7.13
C PRO A 177 -16.67 -0.36 8.59
N GLU A 178 -17.07 -1.52 9.11
CA GLU A 178 -16.77 -1.96 10.47
C GLU A 178 -15.27 -2.14 10.72
N GLY A 179 -14.47 -2.39 9.68
CA GLY A 179 -13.02 -2.57 9.79
C GLY A 179 -12.23 -1.25 9.85
N VAL A 180 -12.86 -0.11 9.56
CA VAL A 180 -12.16 1.17 9.39
C VAL A 180 -11.40 1.58 10.64
N LEU A 181 -12.05 1.58 11.79
CA LEU A 181 -11.42 2.03 13.04
C LEU A 181 -10.25 1.15 13.46
N GLY A 182 -10.35 -0.18 13.27
CA GLY A 182 -9.27 -1.10 13.60
C GLY A 182 -8.08 -1.02 12.64
N MET A 183 -8.32 -0.70 11.37
CA MET A 183 -7.26 -0.59 10.38
C MET A 183 -6.59 0.79 10.37
N LEU A 184 -7.26 1.82 10.89
CA LEU A 184 -6.74 3.19 10.89
C LEU A 184 -5.39 3.27 11.60
N ASP A 185 -5.30 2.71 12.80
CA ASP A 185 -4.07 2.73 13.61
C ASP A 185 -2.95 1.94 12.92
N GLU A 186 -3.27 0.77 12.35
CA GLU A 186 -2.30 -0.08 11.64
C GLU A 186 -1.73 0.61 10.39
N VAL A 187 -2.58 1.33 9.65
CA VAL A 187 -2.16 2.06 8.45
C VAL A 187 -1.44 3.36 8.81
N ASP A 188 -1.86 4.06 9.88
CA ASP A 188 -1.13 5.23 10.38
C ASP A 188 0.31 4.86 10.78
N VAL A 189 0.49 3.73 11.49
CA VAL A 189 1.83 3.19 11.82
C VAL A 189 2.62 2.81 10.57
N PHE A 190 1.97 2.16 9.59
CA PHE A 190 2.62 1.82 8.33
C PHE A 190 3.09 3.07 7.57
N VAL A 191 2.24 4.08 7.46
CA VAL A 191 2.50 5.34 6.77
C VAL A 191 3.63 6.12 7.45
N ASP A 192 3.69 6.12 8.79
CA ASP A 192 4.78 6.77 9.55
C ASP A 192 6.15 6.12 9.28
N GLY A 193 6.17 4.84 8.89
CA GLY A 193 7.36 4.11 8.49
C GLY A 193 7.88 4.42 7.08
N ILE A 194 7.20 5.27 6.30
CA ILE A 194 7.60 5.65 4.94
C ILE A 194 8.49 6.89 4.96
N SER A 195 9.55 6.88 4.17
CA SER A 195 10.42 8.06 3.96
C SER A 195 10.96 8.13 2.53
N VAL A 196 11.15 9.35 2.02
CA VAL A 196 11.86 9.62 0.76
C VAL A 196 13.27 10.08 1.10
N VAL A 197 14.28 9.40 0.55
CA VAL A 197 15.70 9.67 0.84
C VAL A 197 16.51 9.77 -0.46
N PRO A 198 17.63 10.50 -0.48
CA PRO A 198 18.56 10.43 -1.61
C PRO A 198 19.05 8.99 -1.83
N ALA A 199 19.08 8.54 -3.09
CA ALA A 199 19.59 7.23 -3.46
C ALA A 199 21.09 7.13 -3.14
N ALA A 200 21.51 5.93 -2.73
CA ALA A 200 22.87 5.65 -2.28
C ALA A 200 23.84 5.26 -3.40
#